data_AF-A0A0G0BQ68-F1
#
_entry.id   AF-A0A0G0BQ68-F1
#
_cell.length_a   1.000
_cell.length_b   1.000
_cell.length_c   1.000
_cell.angle_alpha   90.00
_cell.angle_beta   90.00
_cell.angle_gamma   90.00
#
_symmetry.space_group_name_H-M   'P 1'
#
loop_
_entity.id
_entity.type
_entity.pdbx_description
1 polymer ?
#
loop_
_entity_poly.entity_id
_entity_poly.type
_entity_poly.pdbx_seq_one_letter_code
_entity_poly.pdbx_strand_id
1 'polypeptide(L)'
;MAELSHLQIRNPKDDETPIEAGTQIFASLLPSFVPLWRRWLIHPKTYAFEIYLISQTLYFYVTTPSQSETLISSLVSSSFPTSTVKKTGDPMDIVLKSKRLSVGEVALNSYSYFPTKTYFDFKDVDPLSALLGFLSKQPAHLKFCVQIAVTPAYFAWADAAVSAAKHLTYDETADKYGQNPQKLLIMKKASFQGGKAAIRLLVGSTTNQIDPYPYLTNLAGTFGSFSLGEGNQYIYKKRVFFKDVLINRMKARKISYFERPQQILNAQELATLWHPPGYLLAGIKNMAWGKTLLGEPPENLPVVPASAHPRGETNGDEGHPGGVLDEKKDINFFAKTEFKNKETIFGIKTEDRRKHVYIIGKTGVGKSTLIANMAIDDIRKDRGVGIIDPHGDLSETILDYIPKRRMNDVVYLEPFDTERPFSLNVLEIKNKQQKDLVASGIVSIFYKLYKDF
;
A
#
# COMPACT_ATOMS: atom_id res chain seq x y z
N MET A 1 19.64 -18.35 -5.07
CA MET A 1 19.50 -16.88 -5.23
C MET A 1 19.18 -16.32 -3.86
N ALA A 2 19.68 -15.13 -3.49
CA ALA A 2 19.26 -14.52 -2.24
C ALA A 2 17.74 -14.34 -2.26
N GLU A 3 17.07 -14.83 -1.23
CA GLU A 3 15.63 -14.65 -1.07
C GLU A 3 15.33 -13.14 -0.95
N LEU A 4 14.33 -12.68 -1.70
CA LEU A 4 13.88 -11.30 -1.69
C LEU A 4 12.60 -11.19 -0.87
N SER A 5 12.51 -10.13 -0.08
CA SER A 5 11.30 -9.73 0.62
C SER A 5 10.69 -8.52 -0.09
N HIS A 6 9.39 -8.60 -0.35
CA HIS A 6 8.61 -7.58 -1.06
C HIS A 6 7.66 -6.89 -0.07
N LEU A 7 8.02 -5.67 0.31
CA LEU A 7 7.31 -4.88 1.30
C LEU A 7 6.40 -3.88 0.59
N GLN A 8 5.09 -4.07 0.72
CA GLN A 8 4.09 -3.11 0.30
C GLN A 8 4.01 -1.99 1.33
N ILE A 9 4.14 -0.74 0.88
CA ILE A 9 4.04 0.44 1.73
C ILE A 9 2.72 1.14 1.45
N ARG A 10 1.95 1.36 2.50
CA ARG A 10 0.61 1.96 2.44
C ARG A 10 0.56 3.11 3.44
N ASN A 11 0.71 4.32 2.92
CA ASN A 11 0.57 5.52 3.74
C ASN A 11 -0.90 5.95 3.82
N PRO A 12 -1.37 6.56 4.92
CA PRO A 12 -2.70 7.17 4.98
C PRO A 12 -2.84 8.36 4.02
N LYS A 13 -4.08 8.68 3.67
CA LYS A 13 -4.38 9.74 2.69
C LYS A 13 -4.15 11.15 3.24
N ASP A 14 -4.27 11.28 4.55
CA ASP A 14 -4.13 12.48 5.35
C ASP A 14 -2.72 12.64 5.93
N ASP A 15 -1.76 11.82 5.52
CA ASP A 15 -0.39 11.93 6.01
C ASP A 15 0.28 13.22 5.50
N GLU A 16 0.77 14.03 6.43
CA GLU A 16 1.45 15.31 6.19
C GLU A 16 2.98 15.20 6.33
N THR A 17 3.52 13.98 6.45
CA THR A 17 4.95 13.76 6.63
C THR A 17 5.73 14.33 5.43
N PRO A 18 6.74 15.21 5.65
CA PRO A 18 7.48 15.82 4.55
C PRO A 18 8.33 14.79 3.80
N ILE A 19 8.49 15.01 2.49
CA ILE A 19 9.29 14.16 1.59
C ILE A 19 10.75 14.06 2.07
N GLU A 20 11.23 15.08 2.78
CA GLU A 20 12.52 15.15 3.45
C GLU A 20 12.81 13.92 4.31
N ALA A 21 11.80 13.36 4.99
CA ALA A 21 11.94 12.17 5.81
C ALA A 21 12.44 10.96 4.98
N GLY A 22 12.05 10.88 3.70
CA GLY A 22 12.53 9.86 2.76
C GLY A 22 14.05 9.94 2.50
N THR A 23 14.65 11.12 2.63
CA THR A 23 16.11 11.30 2.46
C THR A 23 16.89 10.47 3.49
N GLN A 24 16.37 10.35 4.72
CA GLN A 24 17.01 9.55 5.77
C GLN A 24 17.06 8.07 5.40
N ILE A 25 15.97 7.54 4.81
CA ILE A 25 15.91 6.16 4.33
C ILE A 25 17.04 5.88 3.33
N PHE A 26 17.17 6.72 2.30
CA PHE A 26 18.21 6.53 1.28
C PHE A 26 19.62 6.75 1.83
N ALA A 27 19.81 7.73 2.73
CA ALA A 27 21.09 8.01 3.35
C ALA A 27 21.59 6.84 4.21
N SER A 28 20.69 6.18 4.95
CA SER A 28 21.03 4.99 5.75
C SER A 28 21.33 3.75 4.90
N LEU A 29 20.76 3.65 3.70
CA LEU A 29 20.96 2.49 2.81
C LEU A 29 22.19 2.61 1.91
N LEU A 30 22.68 3.82 1.65
CA LEU A 30 23.74 4.12 0.68
C LEU A 30 25.01 4.63 1.38
N PRO A 31 25.92 3.74 1.82
CA PRO A 31 27.26 4.14 2.24
C PRO A 31 28.06 4.77 1.08
N SER A 32 29.10 5.54 1.40
CA SER A 32 29.85 6.38 0.44
C SER A 32 30.21 5.68 -0.87
N PHE A 33 30.93 4.55 -0.83
CA PHE A 33 31.17 3.69 -2.00
C PHE A 33 31.76 2.34 -1.58
N VAL A 34 31.69 1.35 -2.47
CA VAL A 34 32.40 0.06 -2.33
C VAL A 34 33.22 -0.19 -3.60
N PRO A 35 34.56 -0.14 -3.53
CA PRO A 35 35.43 -0.38 -4.68
C PRO A 35 35.28 -1.78 -5.26
N LEU A 36 35.57 -1.94 -6.55
CA LEU A 36 35.39 -3.21 -7.28
C LEU A 36 36.10 -4.39 -6.64
N TRP A 37 37.35 -4.21 -6.21
CA TRP A 37 38.15 -5.28 -5.58
C TRP A 37 37.52 -5.78 -4.28
N ARG A 38 36.92 -4.87 -3.47
CA ARG A 38 36.20 -5.26 -2.24
C ARG A 38 34.88 -5.97 -2.51
N ARG A 39 34.27 -5.77 -3.69
CA ARG A 39 32.96 -6.39 -4.01
C ARG A 39 33.00 -7.89 -4.24
N TRP A 40 34.19 -8.43 -4.49
CA TRP A 40 34.40 -9.87 -4.52
C TRP A 40 34.29 -10.49 -3.12
N LEU A 41 34.67 -9.74 -2.07
CA LEU A 41 34.58 -10.16 -0.67
C LEU A 41 33.24 -9.76 -0.03
N ILE A 42 32.76 -8.56 -0.34
CA ILE A 42 31.54 -7.97 0.22
C ILE A 42 30.55 -7.75 -0.92
N HIS A 43 29.54 -8.60 -1.04
CA HIS A 43 28.48 -8.40 -2.02
C HIS A 43 27.55 -7.27 -1.56
N PRO A 44 27.61 -6.07 -2.18
CA PRO A 44 26.79 -4.96 -1.73
C PRO A 44 25.32 -5.26 -2.01
N LYS A 45 24.48 -4.99 -1.02
CA LYS A 45 23.04 -5.18 -1.12
C LYS A 45 22.48 -4.22 -2.18
N THR A 46 21.45 -4.69 -2.88
CA THR A 46 20.67 -3.88 -3.82
C THR A 46 19.26 -3.75 -3.26
N TYR A 47 18.74 -2.54 -3.21
CA TYR A 47 17.38 -2.24 -2.77
C TYR A 47 16.61 -1.69 -3.96
N ALA A 48 15.37 -2.14 -4.18
CA ALA A 48 14.56 -1.65 -5.27
C ALA A 48 13.31 -0.97 -4.72
N PHE A 49 13.16 0.29 -5.06
CA PHE A 49 12.01 1.13 -4.76
C PHE A 49 11.12 1.16 -6.00
N GLU A 50 9.88 0.72 -5.84
CA GLU A 50 9.04 0.35 -6.98
C GLU A 50 7.66 0.99 -6.86
N ILE A 51 7.11 1.38 -8.01
CA ILE A 51 5.74 1.87 -8.16
C ILE A 51 5.07 0.99 -9.21
N TYR A 52 3.92 0.41 -8.88
CA TYR A 52 3.15 -0.45 -9.77
C TYR A 52 1.78 0.14 -10.05
N LEU A 53 1.30 -0.06 -11.27
CA LEU A 53 -0.13 0.02 -11.60
C LEU A 53 -0.62 -1.36 -11.99
N ILE A 54 -1.50 -1.93 -11.18
CA ILE A 54 -2.08 -3.27 -11.40
C ILE A 54 -3.58 -3.16 -11.16
N SER A 55 -4.39 -3.64 -12.11
CA SER A 55 -5.85 -3.57 -12.02
C SER A 55 -6.35 -2.15 -11.69
N GLN A 56 -5.78 -1.16 -12.39
CA GLN A 56 -6.02 0.29 -12.19
C GLN A 56 -5.69 0.84 -10.80
N THR A 57 -5.07 0.05 -9.92
CA THR A 57 -4.67 0.48 -8.58
C THR A 57 -3.16 0.73 -8.52
N LEU A 58 -2.76 1.86 -7.92
CA LEU A 58 -1.38 2.24 -7.67
C LEU A 58 -0.86 1.62 -6.37
N TYR A 59 0.33 1.04 -6.44
CA TYR A 59 0.99 0.41 -5.30
C TYR A 59 2.44 0.87 -5.17
N PHE A 60 2.87 1.11 -3.93
CA PHE A 60 4.26 1.42 -3.58
C PHE A 60 4.91 0.23 -2.90
N TYR A 61 6.13 -0.06 -3.32
CA TYR A 61 6.86 -1.24 -2.88
C TYR A 61 8.33 -0.94 -2.61
N VAL A 62 8.88 -1.63 -1.63
CA VAL A 62 10.33 -1.77 -1.44
C VAL A 62 10.67 -3.25 -1.47
N THR A 63 11.48 -3.66 -2.44
CA THR A 63 12.02 -5.01 -2.55
C THR A 63 13.46 -5.01 -2.05
N THR A 64 13.74 -5.87 -1.07
CA THR A 64 15.03 -5.94 -0.37
C THR A 64 15.46 -7.39 -0.19
N PRO A 65 16.76 -7.72 -0.02
CA PRO A 65 17.16 -9.03 0.47
C PRO A 65 16.50 -9.32 1.83
N SER A 66 16.06 -10.56 2.06
CA SER A 66 15.33 -10.96 3.29
C SER A 66 16.09 -10.60 4.58
N GLN A 67 17.42 -10.59 4.55
CA GLN A 67 18.27 -10.21 5.69
C GLN A 67 18.18 -8.72 6.08
N SER A 68 17.70 -7.87 5.18
CA SER A 68 17.53 -6.43 5.41
C SER A 68 16.07 -6.03 5.60
N GLU A 69 15.15 -7.00 5.70
CA GLU A 69 13.72 -6.75 5.90
C GLU A 69 13.46 -5.89 7.14
N THR A 70 14.00 -6.30 8.29
CA THR A 70 13.86 -5.57 9.56
C THR A 70 14.39 -4.15 9.46
N LEU A 71 15.56 -3.96 8.81
CA LEU A 71 16.16 -2.64 8.63
C LEU A 71 15.23 -1.72 7.82
N ILE A 72 14.70 -2.19 6.69
CA ILE A 72 13.82 -1.38 5.85
C ILE A 72 12.52 -1.07 6.57
N SER A 73 11.89 -2.05 7.22
CA SER A 73 10.67 -1.83 7.99
C SER A 73 10.89 -0.80 9.10
N SER A 74 11.99 -0.89 9.85
CA SER A 74 12.34 0.09 10.88
C SER A 74 12.58 1.48 10.31
N LEU A 75 13.30 1.62 9.18
CA LEU A 75 13.55 2.92 8.55
C LEU A 75 12.27 3.56 8.01
N VAL A 76 11.41 2.78 7.37
CA VAL A 76 10.12 3.28 6.86
C VAL A 76 9.22 3.68 8.03
N SER A 77 9.10 2.86 9.08
CA SER A 77 8.29 3.20 10.25
C SER A 77 8.85 4.36 11.08
N SER A 78 10.17 4.57 11.10
CA SER A 78 10.76 5.74 11.79
C SER A 78 10.59 7.04 10.99
N SER A 79 10.73 6.97 9.66
CA SER A 79 10.63 8.15 8.80
C SER A 79 9.19 8.51 8.45
N PHE A 80 8.30 7.52 8.33
CA PHE A 80 6.88 7.66 8.04
C PHE A 80 6.07 6.84 9.06
N PRO A 81 5.85 7.35 10.28
CA PRO A 81 5.22 6.60 11.38
C PRO A 81 3.80 6.11 11.10
N THR A 82 3.08 6.84 10.24
CA THR A 82 1.71 6.55 9.83
C THR A 82 1.64 5.47 8.74
N SER A 83 2.76 5.17 8.06
CA SER A 83 2.81 4.19 6.98
C SER A 83 2.73 2.75 7.50
N THR A 84 1.82 1.97 6.93
CA THR A 84 1.77 0.53 7.15
C THR A 84 2.72 -0.20 6.19
N VAL A 85 3.58 -1.07 6.71
CA VAL A 85 4.47 -1.92 5.93
C VAL A 85 3.98 -3.37 5.99
N LYS A 86 3.60 -3.93 4.84
CA LYS A 86 3.10 -5.31 4.76
C LYS A 86 3.92 -6.16 3.79
N LYS A 87 4.41 -7.31 4.25
CA LYS A 87 5.05 -8.30 3.38
C LYS A 87 4.03 -8.97 2.46
N THR A 88 4.34 -9.07 1.17
CA THR A 88 3.48 -9.72 0.16
C THR A 88 4.32 -10.55 -0.82
N GLY A 89 3.68 -11.24 -1.77
CA GLY A 89 4.37 -11.87 -2.90
C GLY A 89 4.94 -10.85 -3.90
N ASP A 90 5.75 -11.29 -4.86
CA ASP A 90 6.38 -10.40 -5.85
C ASP A 90 5.34 -9.77 -6.80
N PRO A 91 5.12 -8.44 -6.76
CA PRO A 91 4.21 -7.77 -7.70
C PRO A 91 4.69 -7.81 -9.16
N MET A 92 6.00 -7.97 -9.40
CA MET A 92 6.57 -8.02 -10.75
C MET A 92 6.06 -9.22 -11.55
N ASP A 93 5.83 -10.36 -10.90
CA ASP A 93 5.30 -11.55 -11.58
C ASP A 93 3.92 -11.30 -12.18
N ILE A 94 3.13 -10.38 -11.60
CA ILE A 94 1.81 -10.00 -12.13
C ILE A 94 1.95 -9.22 -13.44
N VAL A 95 2.98 -8.37 -13.53
CA VAL A 95 3.29 -7.60 -14.75
C VAL A 95 3.90 -8.51 -15.82
N LEU A 96 4.84 -9.38 -15.44
CA LEU A 96 5.54 -10.28 -16.36
C LEU A 96 4.65 -11.36 -16.97
N LYS A 97 3.54 -11.75 -16.32
CA LYS A 97 2.52 -12.66 -16.88
C LYS A 97 1.69 -12.03 -18.02
N SER A 98 1.93 -10.78 -18.40
CA SER A 98 1.25 -10.12 -19.51
C SER A 98 1.68 -10.72 -20.86
N LYS A 99 0.78 -10.73 -21.85
CA LYS A 99 1.07 -11.37 -23.15
C LYS A 99 2.10 -10.62 -23.98
N ARG A 100 2.10 -9.28 -23.89
CA ARG A 100 3.12 -8.42 -24.49
C ARG A 100 3.79 -7.58 -23.43
N LEU A 101 5.11 -7.45 -23.53
CA LEU A 101 5.94 -6.66 -22.61
C LEU A 101 6.77 -5.65 -23.42
N SER A 102 6.83 -4.42 -22.93
CA SER A 102 7.79 -3.41 -23.36
C SER A 102 8.59 -2.95 -22.16
N VAL A 103 9.92 -2.96 -22.31
CA VAL A 103 10.86 -2.60 -21.25
C VAL A 103 11.81 -1.51 -21.73
N GLY A 104 12.22 -0.62 -20.83
CA GLY A 104 13.16 0.44 -21.13
C GLY A 104 13.86 0.97 -19.88
N GLU A 105 14.82 1.87 -20.10
CA GLU A 105 15.57 2.52 -19.04
C GLU A 105 15.42 4.03 -19.14
N VAL A 106 15.46 4.70 -18.00
CA VAL A 106 15.61 6.15 -17.91
C VAL A 106 17.00 6.43 -17.37
N ALA A 107 17.77 7.22 -18.11
CA ALA A 107 19.15 7.53 -17.78
C ALA A 107 19.37 9.04 -17.70
N LEU A 108 20.39 9.45 -16.95
CA LEU A 108 20.86 10.82 -16.97
C LEU A 108 21.47 11.16 -18.34
N ASN A 109 21.21 12.37 -18.81
CA ASN A 109 21.73 12.86 -20.10
C ASN A 109 23.17 13.36 -19.98
N SER A 110 23.47 14.06 -18.89
CA SER A 110 24.77 14.67 -18.61
C SER A 110 25.51 13.91 -17.50
N TYR A 111 26.70 14.39 -17.15
CA TYR A 111 27.52 13.83 -16.08
C TYR A 111 26.78 13.79 -14.74
N SER A 112 27.01 12.73 -13.97
CA SER A 112 26.23 12.47 -12.76
C SER A 112 26.59 13.32 -11.56
N TYR A 113 27.65 14.13 -11.65
CA TYR A 113 27.92 15.18 -10.67
C TYR A 113 26.97 16.39 -10.81
N PHE A 114 26.26 16.53 -11.93
CA PHE A 114 25.17 17.48 -12.05
C PHE A 114 23.89 16.94 -11.38
N PRO A 115 23.20 17.76 -10.57
CA PRO A 115 21.98 17.35 -9.90
C PRO A 115 20.76 17.40 -10.81
N THR A 116 19.77 16.58 -10.50
CA THR A 116 18.39 16.73 -10.97
C THR A 116 17.59 17.54 -9.97
N LYS A 117 16.34 17.89 -10.29
CA LYS A 117 15.46 18.52 -9.30
C LYS A 117 15.31 17.62 -8.08
N THR A 118 15.30 18.25 -6.93
CA THR A 118 15.00 17.67 -5.63
C THR A 118 13.62 18.14 -5.18
N TYR A 119 13.06 17.52 -4.15
CA TYR A 119 11.75 17.90 -3.60
C TYR A 119 11.72 19.37 -3.15
N PHE A 120 12.86 20.01 -2.82
CA PHE A 120 12.94 21.44 -2.53
C PHE A 120 12.57 22.34 -3.72
N ASP A 121 12.71 21.83 -4.95
CA ASP A 121 12.35 22.57 -6.16
C ASP A 121 10.84 22.54 -6.43
N PHE A 122 10.08 21.77 -5.63
CA PHE A 122 8.62 21.63 -5.72
C PHE A 122 7.99 22.20 -4.44
N LYS A 123 7.23 23.29 -4.55
CA LYS A 123 6.64 23.98 -3.39
C LYS A 123 5.28 23.42 -3.03
N ASP A 124 4.28 23.70 -3.86
CA ASP A 124 2.86 23.40 -3.56
C ASP A 124 2.36 22.11 -4.21
N VAL A 125 3.25 21.38 -4.89
CA VAL A 125 2.93 20.18 -5.65
C VAL A 125 3.90 19.07 -5.33
N ASP A 126 3.40 17.84 -5.28
CA ASP A 126 4.26 16.68 -5.06
C ASP A 126 5.07 16.36 -6.35
N PRO A 127 6.38 16.08 -6.26
CA PRO A 127 7.21 15.70 -7.42
C PRO A 127 6.68 14.52 -8.24
N LEU A 128 6.00 13.56 -7.60
CA LEU A 128 5.45 12.36 -8.24
C LEU A 128 4.10 12.62 -8.95
N SER A 129 3.52 13.81 -8.83
CA SER A 129 2.18 14.13 -9.35
C SER A 129 2.05 13.84 -10.85
N ALA A 130 3.07 14.18 -11.66
CA ALA A 130 3.06 13.93 -13.10
C ALA A 130 3.10 12.42 -13.43
N LEU A 131 3.97 11.67 -12.73
CA LEU A 131 4.14 10.24 -12.90
C LEU A 131 2.87 9.48 -12.50
N LEU A 132 2.37 9.72 -11.28
CA LEU A 132 1.19 9.04 -10.75
C LEU A 132 -0.10 9.50 -11.44
N GLY A 133 -0.16 10.77 -11.85
CA GLY A 133 -1.28 11.32 -12.62
C GLY A 133 -1.39 10.66 -14.01
N PHE A 134 -0.26 10.34 -14.64
CA PHE A 134 -0.25 9.54 -15.87
C PHE A 134 -0.70 8.11 -15.60
N LEU A 135 -0.14 7.44 -14.58
CA LEU A 135 -0.46 6.04 -14.27
C LEU A 135 -1.92 5.83 -13.85
N SER A 136 -2.51 6.72 -13.04
CA SER A 136 -3.88 6.60 -12.54
C SER A 136 -4.97 6.64 -13.63
N LYS A 137 -4.64 7.17 -14.81
CA LYS A 137 -5.55 7.28 -15.96
C LYS A 137 -5.45 6.10 -16.93
N GLN A 138 -4.60 5.12 -16.67
CA GLN A 138 -4.38 4.01 -17.60
C GLN A 138 -5.50 2.96 -17.50
N PRO A 139 -5.84 2.28 -18.61
CA PRO A 139 -6.88 1.26 -18.62
C PRO A 139 -6.45 -0.04 -17.93
N ALA A 140 -7.42 -0.83 -17.46
CA ALA A 140 -7.18 -2.05 -16.68
C ALA A 140 -6.38 -3.16 -17.38
N HIS A 141 -6.36 -3.17 -18.72
CA HIS A 141 -5.62 -4.15 -19.52
C HIS A 141 -4.11 -3.85 -19.60
N LEU A 142 -3.67 -2.66 -19.16
CA LEU A 142 -2.27 -2.30 -19.04
C LEU A 142 -1.81 -2.40 -17.58
N LYS A 143 -0.59 -2.92 -17.41
CA LYS A 143 0.10 -3.02 -16.14
C LYS A 143 1.44 -2.31 -16.24
N PHE A 144 1.79 -1.54 -15.23
CA PHE A 144 3.02 -0.74 -15.23
C PHE A 144 3.88 -1.07 -14.02
N CYS A 145 5.19 -0.98 -14.20
CA CYS A 145 6.19 -1.04 -13.16
C CYS A 145 7.25 0.04 -13.43
N VAL A 146 7.45 0.91 -12.45
CA VAL A 146 8.61 1.79 -12.34
C VAL A 146 9.50 1.21 -11.25
N GLN A 147 10.73 0.85 -11.59
CA GLN A 147 11.71 0.29 -10.66
C GLN A 147 12.90 1.24 -10.57
N ILE A 148 13.20 1.68 -9.35
CA ILE A 148 14.40 2.44 -8.99
C ILE A 148 15.25 1.53 -8.12
N ALA A 149 16.19 0.84 -8.74
CA ALA A 149 17.13 -0.02 -8.03
C ALA A 149 18.36 0.79 -7.61
N VAL A 150 18.79 0.65 -6.36
CA VAL A 150 19.94 1.38 -5.80
C VAL A 150 20.93 0.43 -5.15
N THR A 151 22.22 0.75 -5.30
CA THR A 151 23.34 0.05 -4.67
C THR A 151 24.46 1.07 -4.41
N PRO A 152 25.36 0.83 -3.44
CA PRO A 152 26.53 1.70 -3.24
C PRO A 152 27.29 1.97 -4.55
N ALA A 153 27.91 3.14 -4.69
CA ALA A 153 28.72 3.47 -5.87
C ALA A 153 29.99 2.61 -5.96
N TYR A 154 30.54 2.43 -7.17
CA TYR A 154 31.79 1.65 -7.38
C TYR A 154 33.06 2.44 -7.13
N PHE A 155 32.97 3.77 -7.11
CA PHE A 155 34.07 4.70 -6.98
C PHE A 155 33.65 5.85 -6.05
N ALA A 156 34.62 6.62 -5.58
CA ALA A 156 34.41 7.79 -4.74
C ALA A 156 33.79 8.94 -5.55
N TRP A 157 32.51 8.82 -5.86
CA TRP A 157 31.80 9.72 -6.76
C TRP A 157 31.68 11.14 -6.19
N ALA A 158 31.56 11.28 -4.86
CA ALA A 158 31.52 12.58 -4.19
C ALA A 158 32.84 13.33 -4.36
N ASP A 159 33.99 12.65 -4.17
CA ASP A 159 35.31 13.25 -4.39
C ASP A 159 35.51 13.64 -5.86
N ALA A 160 35.05 12.79 -6.79
CA ALA A 160 35.06 13.10 -8.21
C ALA A 160 34.20 14.34 -8.55
N ALA A 161 33.02 14.47 -7.92
CA ALA A 161 32.16 15.63 -8.06
C ALA A 161 32.79 16.91 -7.48
N VAL A 162 33.41 16.82 -6.30
CA VAL A 162 34.14 17.94 -5.67
C VAL A 162 35.33 18.37 -6.53
N SER A 163 36.06 17.41 -7.12
CA SER A 163 37.14 17.69 -8.06
C SER A 163 36.61 18.41 -9.31
N ALA A 164 35.50 17.93 -9.87
CA ALA A 164 34.83 18.55 -11.01
C ALA A 164 34.40 20.00 -10.71
N ALA A 165 33.90 20.26 -9.51
CA ALA A 165 33.46 21.59 -9.07
C ALA A 165 34.61 22.60 -8.87
N LYS A 166 35.84 22.11 -8.65
CA LYS A 166 37.04 22.95 -8.45
C LYS A 166 37.70 23.38 -9.75
N HIS A 167 37.43 22.72 -10.88
CA HIS A 167 37.99 23.13 -12.16
C HIS A 167 37.50 24.53 -12.55
N LEU A 168 38.45 25.40 -12.89
CA LEU A 168 38.17 26.74 -13.40
C LEU A 168 37.64 26.62 -14.83
N THR A 169 36.60 27.38 -15.14
CA THR A 169 36.02 27.43 -16.48
C THR A 169 36.51 28.71 -17.15
N TYR A 170 37.00 28.61 -18.38
CA TYR A 170 37.39 29.79 -19.14
C TYR A 170 36.12 30.48 -19.66
N ASP A 171 35.95 31.74 -19.30
CA ASP A 171 34.86 32.58 -19.77
C ASP A 171 35.34 33.39 -20.98
N GLU A 172 34.86 33.02 -22.17
CA GLU A 172 35.19 33.69 -23.43
C GLU A 172 34.73 35.16 -23.45
N THR A 173 33.69 35.50 -22.68
CA THR A 173 33.17 36.88 -22.65
C THR A 173 33.99 37.80 -21.76
N ALA A 174 34.61 37.26 -20.72
CA ALA A 174 35.42 38.00 -19.75
C ALA A 174 36.94 37.82 -19.94
N ASP A 175 37.36 36.99 -20.90
CA ASP A 175 38.74 36.56 -21.17
C ASP A 175 39.51 36.14 -19.91
N LYS A 176 38.82 35.42 -19.00
CA LYS A 176 39.35 35.03 -17.69
C LYS A 176 38.87 33.65 -17.28
N TYR A 177 39.71 32.97 -16.52
CA TYR A 177 39.31 31.75 -15.80
C TYR A 177 38.44 32.12 -14.60
N GLY A 178 37.14 31.84 -14.70
CA GLY A 178 36.15 32.00 -13.63
C GLY A 178 35.94 30.72 -12.83
N GLN A 179 35.31 30.85 -11.67
CA GLN A 179 34.79 29.66 -10.96
C GLN A 179 33.67 29.03 -11.77
N ASN A 180 33.55 27.71 -11.73
CA ASN A 180 32.44 27.01 -12.37
C ASN A 180 31.10 27.56 -11.86
N PRO A 181 30.20 28.07 -12.73
CA PRO A 181 28.92 28.65 -12.30
C PRO A 181 28.03 27.64 -11.57
N GLN A 182 28.16 26.35 -11.88
CA GLN A 182 27.41 25.26 -11.27
C GLN A 182 28.10 24.67 -10.04
N LYS A 183 29.23 25.24 -9.59
CA LYS A 183 30.01 24.75 -8.45
C LYS A 183 29.17 24.53 -7.21
N LEU A 184 28.29 25.47 -6.85
CA LEU A 184 27.43 25.35 -5.68
C LEU A 184 26.46 24.17 -5.78
N LEU A 185 25.87 23.95 -6.96
CA LEU A 185 24.95 22.84 -7.23
C LEU A 185 25.66 21.48 -7.12
N ILE A 186 26.87 21.38 -7.69
CA ILE A 186 27.69 20.15 -7.64
C ILE A 186 28.12 19.86 -6.19
N MET A 187 28.59 20.87 -5.47
CA MET A 187 29.00 20.74 -4.07
C MET A 187 27.83 20.34 -3.17
N LYS A 188 26.64 20.92 -3.39
CA LYS A 188 25.40 20.53 -2.69
C LYS A 188 25.00 19.09 -3.00
N LYS A 189 25.14 18.62 -4.25
CA LYS A 189 24.87 17.21 -4.58
C LYS A 189 25.81 16.28 -3.82
N ALA A 190 27.10 16.60 -3.82
CA ALA A 190 28.16 15.79 -3.23
C ALA A 190 28.13 15.74 -1.70
N SER A 191 27.46 16.69 -1.03
CA SER A 191 27.33 16.69 0.44
C SER A 191 26.36 15.64 0.99
N PHE A 192 25.49 15.08 0.15
CA PHE A 192 24.55 14.02 0.54
C PHE A 192 25.08 12.65 0.15
N GLN A 193 24.76 11.64 0.97
CA GLN A 193 25.01 10.24 0.63
C GLN A 193 24.31 9.89 -0.68
N GLY A 194 24.93 9.02 -1.46
CA GLY A 194 24.43 8.69 -2.79
C GLY A 194 25.04 7.41 -3.29
N GLY A 195 24.38 6.84 -4.29
CA GLY A 195 24.70 5.53 -4.80
C GLY A 195 24.37 5.40 -6.27
N LYS A 196 24.78 4.28 -6.82
CA LYS A 196 24.40 3.93 -8.18
C LYS A 196 22.91 3.63 -8.22
N ALA A 197 22.20 4.28 -9.14
CA ALA A 197 20.77 4.12 -9.33
C ALA A 197 20.47 3.67 -10.76
N ALA A 198 19.65 2.63 -10.91
CA ALA A 198 19.11 2.19 -12.18
C ALA A 198 17.60 2.41 -12.19
N ILE A 199 17.13 3.28 -13.09
CA ILE A 199 15.70 3.56 -13.28
C ILE A 199 15.21 2.77 -14.50
N ARG A 200 14.29 1.86 -14.27
CA ARG A 200 13.80 0.91 -15.27
C ARG A 200 12.28 0.96 -15.31
N LEU A 201 11.76 0.89 -16.52
CA LEU A 201 10.33 0.97 -16.79
C LEU A 201 9.90 -0.30 -17.52
N LEU A 202 8.77 -0.86 -17.09
CA LEU A 202 8.16 -2.04 -17.69
C LEU A 202 6.66 -1.81 -17.84
N VAL A 203 6.15 -2.07 -19.04
CA VAL A 203 4.71 -2.03 -19.35
C VAL A 203 4.30 -3.35 -19.95
N GLY A 204 3.26 -3.95 -19.37
CA GLY A 204 2.65 -5.18 -19.83
C GLY A 204 1.23 -4.94 -20.35
N SER A 205 0.89 -5.56 -21.48
CA SER A 205 -0.49 -5.62 -22.01
C SER A 205 -1.04 -7.03 -21.85
N THR A 206 -2.24 -7.16 -21.28
CA THR A 206 -2.96 -8.44 -21.19
C THR A 206 -3.51 -8.91 -22.54
N THR A 207 -3.55 -8.03 -23.54
CA THR A 207 -4.10 -8.28 -24.88
C THR A 207 -3.01 -8.20 -25.95
N ASN A 208 -3.00 -9.12 -26.93
CA ASN A 208 -1.99 -9.15 -28.01
C ASN A 208 -2.08 -7.98 -28.99
N GLN A 209 -3.27 -7.38 -29.12
CA GLN A 209 -3.56 -6.33 -30.08
C GLN A 209 -2.92 -4.99 -29.70
N ILE A 210 -2.71 -4.73 -28.41
CA ILE A 210 -2.22 -3.45 -27.91
C ILE A 210 -0.71 -3.53 -27.72
N ASP A 211 0.02 -2.66 -28.40
CA ASP A 211 1.46 -2.53 -28.21
C ASP A 211 1.77 -1.67 -26.98
N PRO A 212 2.48 -2.20 -25.96
CA PRO A 212 2.79 -1.43 -24.75
C PRO A 212 3.89 -0.37 -24.94
N TYR A 213 4.56 -0.32 -26.09
CA TYR A 213 5.70 0.58 -26.31
C TYR A 213 5.36 2.09 -26.25
N PRO A 214 4.29 2.60 -26.89
CA PRO A 214 3.92 4.02 -26.77
C PRO A 214 3.60 4.45 -25.34
N TYR A 215 3.00 3.56 -24.54
CA TYR A 215 2.72 3.81 -23.14
C TYR A 215 4.01 3.86 -22.30
N LEU A 216 4.99 3.01 -22.63
CA LEU A 216 6.32 3.04 -22.02
C LEU A 216 7.06 4.34 -22.34
N THR A 217 7.00 4.83 -23.57
CA THR A 217 7.65 6.12 -23.94
C THR A 217 6.97 7.30 -23.28
N ASN A 218 5.64 7.30 -23.18
CA ASN A 218 4.89 8.34 -22.48
C ASN A 218 5.19 8.34 -20.98
N LEU A 219 5.28 7.14 -20.37
CA LEU A 219 5.73 6.98 -18.99
C LEU A 219 7.15 7.52 -18.79
N ALA A 220 8.07 7.24 -19.71
CA ALA A 220 9.42 7.80 -19.64
C ALA A 220 9.42 9.33 -19.75
N GLY A 221 8.51 9.89 -20.55
CA GLY A 221 8.32 11.33 -20.70
C GLY A 221 7.94 12.04 -19.39
N THR A 222 7.26 11.37 -18.45
CA THR A 222 6.90 11.99 -17.16
C THR A 222 8.14 12.29 -16.30
N PHE A 223 9.28 11.61 -16.53
CA PHE A 223 10.53 11.92 -15.83
C PHE A 223 11.12 13.28 -16.21
N GLY A 224 10.60 13.92 -17.26
CA GLY A 224 10.92 15.31 -17.61
C GLY A 224 10.63 16.29 -16.45
N SER A 225 9.65 16.01 -15.58
CA SER A 225 9.33 16.89 -14.44
C SER A 225 10.48 17.04 -13.43
N PHE A 226 11.36 16.04 -13.34
CA PHE A 226 12.52 16.02 -12.45
C PHE A 226 13.78 16.65 -13.07
N SER A 227 13.71 17.09 -14.33
CA SER A 227 14.86 17.67 -15.02
C SER A 227 15.16 19.08 -14.52
N LEU A 228 16.44 19.37 -14.27
CA LEU A 228 16.92 20.69 -13.86
C LEU A 228 17.65 21.35 -15.04
N GLY A 229 17.26 22.57 -15.41
CA GLY A 229 17.81 23.29 -16.57
C GLY A 229 19.32 23.49 -16.48
N GLU A 230 19.80 23.97 -15.33
CA GLU A 230 21.22 24.16 -15.02
C GLU A 230 21.89 22.88 -14.47
N GLY A 231 21.23 21.73 -14.54
CA GLY A 231 21.71 20.49 -13.96
C GLY A 231 21.63 19.34 -14.95
N ASN A 232 20.99 18.27 -14.54
CA ASN A 232 20.84 17.06 -15.32
C ASN A 232 19.37 16.82 -15.69
N GLN A 233 19.19 16.01 -16.73
CA GLN A 233 17.89 15.67 -17.29
C GLN A 233 17.78 14.16 -17.48
N TYR A 234 16.56 13.67 -17.46
CA TYR A 234 16.26 12.27 -17.70
C TYR A 234 15.91 12.03 -19.16
N ILE A 235 16.61 11.08 -19.78
CA ILE A 235 16.37 10.67 -21.16
C ILE A 235 15.97 9.21 -21.22
N TYR A 236 14.99 8.92 -22.07
CA TYR A 236 14.60 7.55 -22.36
C TYR A 236 15.67 6.87 -23.21
N LYS A 237 16.17 5.72 -22.74
CA LYS A 237 17.08 4.87 -23.50
C LYS A 237 16.34 3.60 -23.90
N LYS A 238 15.95 3.54 -25.18
CA LYS A 238 15.35 2.35 -25.78
C LYS A 238 16.35 1.20 -25.74
N ARG A 239 15.90 0.03 -25.28
CA ARG A 239 16.68 -1.20 -25.37
C ARG A 239 16.14 -2.06 -26.51
N VAL A 240 16.84 -2.02 -27.65
CA VAL A 240 16.45 -2.75 -28.86
C VAL A 240 16.90 -4.21 -28.78
N PHE A 241 18.09 -4.46 -28.21
CA PHE A 241 18.69 -5.79 -28.04
C PHE A 241 18.69 -6.24 -26.58
N PHE A 242 18.69 -7.56 -26.33
CA PHE A 242 18.77 -8.17 -25.00
C PHE A 242 17.67 -7.72 -24.01
N LYS A 243 16.43 -7.56 -24.50
CA LYS A 243 15.28 -7.20 -23.65
C LYS A 243 15.09 -8.20 -22.50
N ASP A 244 15.26 -9.49 -22.78
CA ASP A 244 15.14 -10.56 -21.78
C ASP A 244 16.18 -10.44 -20.68
N VAL A 245 17.40 -9.98 -21.00
CA VAL A 245 18.45 -9.75 -20.01
C VAL A 245 18.04 -8.62 -19.05
N LEU A 246 17.45 -7.54 -19.56
CA LEU A 246 16.95 -6.46 -18.71
C LEU A 246 15.76 -6.93 -17.86
N ILE A 247 14.80 -7.66 -18.44
CA ILE A 247 13.66 -8.22 -17.72
C ILE A 247 14.14 -9.15 -16.59
N ASN A 248 15.09 -10.03 -16.86
CA ASN A 248 15.67 -10.93 -15.85
C ASN A 248 16.38 -10.15 -14.72
N ARG A 249 17.06 -9.03 -15.04
CA ARG A 249 17.65 -8.15 -14.03
C ARG A 249 16.61 -7.40 -13.22
N MET A 250 15.53 -6.95 -13.85
CA MET A 250 14.39 -6.33 -13.17
C MET A 250 13.75 -7.31 -12.20
N LYS A 251 13.51 -8.56 -12.65
CA LYS A 251 12.97 -9.64 -11.81
C LYS A 251 13.90 -9.95 -10.62
N ALA A 252 15.20 -10.05 -10.87
CA ALA A 252 16.18 -10.34 -9.82
C ALA A 252 16.56 -9.13 -8.94
N ARG A 253 16.07 -7.91 -9.26
CA ARG A 253 16.44 -6.63 -8.60
C ARG A 253 17.96 -6.42 -8.52
N LYS A 254 18.68 -6.87 -9.55
CA LYS A 254 20.14 -6.76 -9.61
C LYS A 254 20.57 -5.62 -10.52
N ILE A 255 21.63 -4.92 -10.14
CA ILE A 255 22.30 -3.92 -10.99
C ILE A 255 23.60 -4.53 -11.50
N SER A 256 23.76 -4.61 -12.83
CA SER A 256 25.01 -5.07 -13.42
C SER A 256 26.07 -3.96 -13.37
N TYR A 257 27.35 -4.33 -13.34
CA TYR A 257 28.46 -3.38 -13.36
C TYR A 257 28.39 -2.41 -14.56
N PHE A 258 28.25 -2.96 -15.77
CA PHE A 258 28.21 -2.20 -17.03
C PHE A 258 26.90 -1.44 -17.26
N GLU A 259 25.89 -1.69 -16.45
CA GLU A 259 24.60 -1.01 -16.58
C GLU A 259 24.70 0.39 -15.99
N ARG A 260 24.80 1.42 -16.83
CA ARG A 260 24.87 2.84 -16.40
C ARG A 260 25.90 3.05 -15.27
N PRO A 261 27.19 2.73 -15.49
CA PRO A 261 28.21 2.73 -14.43
C PRO A 261 28.39 4.08 -13.76
N GLN A 262 28.09 5.17 -14.48
CA GLN A 262 28.23 6.53 -14.00
C GLN A 262 26.96 7.10 -13.38
N GLN A 263 25.78 6.47 -13.52
CA GLN A 263 24.51 7.03 -13.05
C GLN A 263 24.41 7.00 -11.52
N ILE A 264 24.75 8.12 -10.90
CA ILE A 264 24.70 8.34 -9.46
C ILE A 264 23.61 9.33 -9.11
N LEU A 265 22.78 8.95 -8.14
CA LEU A 265 21.79 9.82 -7.51
C LEU A 265 22.07 9.88 -6.01
N ASN A 266 21.94 11.08 -5.44
CA ASN A 266 22.03 11.28 -4.01
C ASN A 266 20.69 10.96 -3.31
N ALA A 267 20.71 10.93 -1.98
CA ALA A 267 19.55 10.59 -1.18
C ALA A 267 18.35 11.54 -1.40
N GLN A 268 18.59 12.84 -1.66
CA GLN A 268 17.53 13.81 -1.93
C GLN A 268 16.88 13.58 -3.29
N GLU A 269 17.68 13.37 -4.33
CA GLU A 269 17.21 13.04 -5.68
C GLU A 269 16.40 11.73 -5.66
N LEU A 270 16.89 10.73 -4.92
CA LEU A 270 16.18 9.45 -4.76
C LEU A 270 14.85 9.61 -4.01
N ALA A 271 14.83 10.37 -2.91
CA ALA A 271 13.60 10.70 -2.18
C ALA A 271 12.60 11.48 -3.05
N THR A 272 13.08 12.24 -4.03
CA THR A 272 12.23 12.98 -4.98
C THR A 272 11.62 12.06 -6.04
N LEU A 273 12.33 11.00 -6.43
CA LEU A 273 11.86 10.01 -7.40
C LEU A 273 10.98 8.92 -6.78
N TRP A 274 11.07 8.74 -5.47
CA TRP A 274 10.27 7.79 -4.73
C TRP A 274 10.15 8.19 -3.26
N HIS A 275 8.92 8.30 -2.80
CA HIS A 275 8.55 8.46 -1.39
C HIS A 275 7.13 7.92 -1.18
N PRO A 276 6.76 7.51 0.05
CA PRO A 276 5.38 7.17 0.37
C PRO A 276 4.44 8.35 0.04
N PRO A 277 3.28 8.10 -0.59
CA PRO A 277 2.38 9.18 -0.98
C PRO A 277 1.71 9.81 0.25
N GLY A 278 1.47 11.12 0.24
CA GLY A 278 0.80 11.83 1.34
C GLY A 278 -0.35 12.73 0.87
N TYR A 279 -0.70 13.72 1.70
CA TYR A 279 -1.80 14.66 1.49
C TYR A 279 -1.73 15.38 0.12
N LEU A 280 -0.54 15.77 -0.34
CA LEU A 280 -0.37 16.44 -1.65
C LEU A 280 -0.80 15.57 -2.85
N LEU A 281 -0.81 14.24 -2.69
CA LEU A 281 -1.24 13.27 -3.70
C LEU A 281 -2.67 12.76 -3.47
N ALA A 282 -3.39 13.30 -2.47
CA ALA A 282 -4.76 12.92 -2.10
C ALA A 282 -5.78 13.04 -3.26
N GLY A 283 -5.50 13.92 -4.24
CA GLY A 283 -6.32 14.10 -5.43
C GLY A 283 -6.23 12.95 -6.44
N ILE A 284 -5.17 12.13 -6.39
CA ILE A 284 -5.00 11.00 -7.29
C ILE A 284 -5.88 9.83 -6.85
N LYS A 285 -6.80 9.43 -7.73
CA LYS A 285 -7.72 8.30 -7.50
C LYS A 285 -6.99 6.97 -7.69
N ASN A 286 -7.58 5.90 -7.14
CA ASN A 286 -7.11 4.52 -7.28
C ASN A 286 -5.73 4.23 -6.71
N MET A 287 -5.35 4.87 -5.60
CA MET A 287 -4.15 4.50 -4.86
C MET A 287 -4.47 3.55 -3.72
N ALA A 288 -3.59 2.58 -3.48
CA ALA A 288 -3.73 1.61 -2.39
C ALA A 288 -3.37 2.23 -1.02
N TRP A 289 -4.12 3.25 -0.61
CA TRP A 289 -3.95 3.96 0.66
C TRP A 289 -3.96 3.03 1.87
N GLY A 290 -3.17 3.37 2.87
CA GLY A 290 -3.26 2.81 4.22
C GLY A 290 -4.53 3.27 4.92
N LYS A 291 -4.93 2.56 5.98
CA LYS A 291 -5.94 3.10 6.90
C LYS A 291 -5.24 4.10 7.80
N THR A 292 -5.85 5.25 8.05
CA THR A 292 -5.46 6.09 9.18
C THR A 292 -5.66 5.24 10.44
N LEU A 293 -4.58 4.83 11.11
CA LEU A 293 -4.66 4.17 12.41
C LEU A 293 -5.13 5.23 13.41
N LEU A 294 -6.45 5.37 13.55
CA LEU A 294 -7.03 6.19 14.60
C LEU A 294 -6.79 5.46 15.94
N GLY A 295 -5.63 5.74 16.54
CA GLY A 295 -5.23 5.26 17.86
C GLY A 295 -4.72 3.83 17.91
N GLU A 296 -3.93 3.54 18.95
CA GLU A 296 -3.68 2.16 19.33
C GLU A 296 -4.98 1.53 19.84
N PRO A 297 -5.22 0.25 19.55
CA PRO A 297 -6.31 -0.49 20.18
C PRO A 297 -6.23 -0.40 21.72
N PRO A 298 -7.36 -0.35 22.43
CA PRO A 298 -7.37 -0.25 23.89
C PRO A 298 -6.70 -1.47 24.53
N GLU A 299 -6.03 -1.27 25.67
CA GLU A 299 -5.26 -2.34 26.34
C GLU A 299 -6.12 -3.57 26.71
N ASN A 300 -7.41 -3.35 26.97
CA ASN A 300 -8.38 -4.39 27.35
C ASN A 300 -9.16 -4.96 26.14
N LEU A 301 -8.59 -4.90 24.94
CA LEU A 301 -9.21 -5.42 23.72
C LEU A 301 -9.60 -6.91 23.87
N PRO A 302 -10.88 -7.30 23.67
CA PRO A 302 -11.30 -8.69 23.71
C PRO A 302 -10.74 -9.46 22.51
N VAL A 303 -9.63 -10.16 22.72
CA VAL A 303 -8.91 -10.91 21.67
C VAL A 303 -9.10 -12.40 21.80
N VAL A 304 -8.93 -13.13 20.70
CA VAL A 304 -8.84 -14.59 20.75
C VAL A 304 -7.52 -14.99 21.45
N PRO A 305 -7.54 -15.81 22.53
CA PRO A 305 -6.31 -16.26 23.19
C PRO A 305 -5.40 -17.04 22.25
N ALA A 306 -4.09 -16.84 22.35
CA ALA A 306 -3.09 -17.44 21.47
C ALA A 306 -3.11 -19.00 21.46
N SER A 307 -3.58 -19.62 22.55
CA SER A 307 -3.76 -21.07 22.68
C SER A 307 -4.86 -21.66 21.79
N ALA A 308 -5.62 -20.83 21.07
CA ALA A 308 -6.75 -21.22 20.25
C ALA A 308 -6.50 -21.15 18.74
N HIS A 309 -5.27 -20.83 18.30
CA HIS A 309 -4.95 -20.84 16.89
C HIS A 309 -4.97 -22.28 16.35
N PRO A 310 -5.60 -22.56 15.19
CA PRO A 310 -5.68 -23.92 14.62
C PRO A 310 -4.32 -24.53 14.19
N ARG A 311 -3.19 -23.84 14.43
CA ARG A 311 -1.84 -24.21 13.96
C ARG A 311 -0.71 -23.92 14.97
N GLY A 312 -1.00 -23.78 16.26
CA GLY A 312 0.04 -23.52 17.28
C GLY A 312 0.12 -24.64 18.32
N GLU A 313 1.30 -25.22 18.48
CA GLU A 313 1.63 -26.16 19.55
C GLU A 313 1.33 -25.56 20.93
N THR A 314 0.69 -26.36 21.78
CA THR A 314 0.37 -26.04 23.16
C THR A 314 1.63 -26.08 24.01
N ASN A 315 2.20 -24.91 24.32
CA ASN A 315 3.05 -24.80 25.50
C ASN A 315 2.14 -24.55 26.70
N GLY A 316 2.18 -25.49 27.64
CA GLY A 316 1.39 -25.48 28.86
C GLY A 316 1.75 -24.29 29.72
N ASP A 317 0.72 -23.53 30.10
CA ASP A 317 0.76 -22.69 31.27
C ASP A 317 -0.40 -23.15 32.17
N GLU A 318 -0.04 -23.73 33.31
CA GLU A 318 -0.95 -24.31 34.29
C GLU A 318 -1.63 -23.18 35.07
N GLY A 319 -2.79 -22.73 34.58
CA GLY A 319 -3.62 -21.76 35.26
C GLY A 319 -5.09 -21.96 34.93
N HIS A 320 -5.81 -22.66 35.82
CA HIS A 320 -7.27 -22.73 35.93
C HIS A 320 -8.04 -23.19 34.65
N PRO A 321 -8.44 -24.47 34.55
CA PRO A 321 -9.09 -25.02 33.35
C PRO A 321 -10.55 -24.55 33.12
N GLY A 322 -11.11 -23.67 33.97
CA GLY A 322 -12.49 -23.22 33.89
C GLY A 322 -12.74 -21.83 33.27
N GLY A 323 -11.74 -20.94 33.20
CA GLY A 323 -11.99 -19.52 32.86
C GLY A 323 -11.95 -19.17 31.36
N VAL A 324 -11.07 -19.82 30.58
CA VAL A 324 -10.74 -19.39 29.20
C VAL A 324 -11.81 -19.80 28.18
N LEU A 325 -12.58 -20.84 28.45
CA LEU A 325 -13.67 -21.30 27.57
C LEU A 325 -14.93 -20.44 27.71
N ASP A 326 -15.22 -19.97 28.93
CA ASP A 326 -16.38 -19.12 29.21
C ASP A 326 -16.21 -17.72 28.61
N GLU A 327 -14.99 -17.15 28.67
CA GLU A 327 -14.71 -15.84 28.05
C GLU A 327 -14.94 -15.82 26.53
N LYS A 328 -14.63 -16.91 25.81
CA LYS A 328 -14.90 -17.00 24.36
C LYS A 328 -16.37 -17.07 24.02
N LYS A 329 -17.16 -17.71 24.88
CA LYS A 329 -18.62 -17.75 24.72
C LYS A 329 -19.17 -16.34 24.80
N ASP A 330 -18.63 -15.52 25.69
CA ASP A 330 -19.15 -14.18 25.98
C ASP A 330 -18.53 -13.04 25.18
N ILE A 331 -17.67 -13.31 24.20
CA ILE A 331 -17.19 -12.31 23.23
C ILE A 331 -17.85 -12.57 21.88
N ASN A 332 -18.29 -11.56 21.15
CA ASN A 332 -18.68 -11.69 19.75
C ASN A 332 -17.54 -11.20 18.84
N PHE A 333 -16.93 -12.11 18.08
CA PHE A 333 -15.78 -11.80 17.23
C PHE A 333 -16.23 -11.37 15.84
N PHE A 334 -15.80 -10.21 15.37
CA PHE A 334 -16.29 -9.65 14.10
C PHE A 334 -15.21 -9.02 13.22
N ALA A 335 -13.99 -8.81 13.73
CA ALA A 335 -12.93 -8.11 13.00
C ALA A 335 -11.51 -8.56 13.39
N LYS A 336 -10.53 -8.02 12.66
CA LYS A 336 -9.09 -8.18 12.90
C LYS A 336 -8.43 -6.83 13.05
N THR A 337 -7.47 -6.73 13.95
CA THR A 337 -6.63 -5.54 14.14
C THR A 337 -5.19 -5.95 14.44
N GLU A 338 -4.25 -5.05 14.25
CA GLU A 338 -2.92 -5.20 14.83
C GLU A 338 -3.00 -4.84 16.32
N PHE A 339 -2.65 -5.80 17.19
CA PHE A 339 -2.59 -5.61 18.65
C PHE A 339 -1.25 -6.16 19.12
N LYS A 340 -0.43 -5.32 19.77
CA LYS A 340 0.93 -5.69 20.21
C LYS A 340 1.80 -6.27 19.07
N ASN A 341 1.80 -5.59 17.91
CA ASN A 341 2.55 -5.94 16.68
C ASN A 341 2.19 -7.32 16.08
N LYS A 342 0.97 -7.81 16.34
CA LYS A 342 0.46 -9.06 15.78
C LYS A 342 -0.96 -8.88 15.26
N GLU A 343 -1.23 -9.43 14.08
CA GLU A 343 -2.59 -9.48 13.54
C GLU A 343 -3.45 -10.41 14.42
N THR A 344 -4.42 -9.81 15.11
CA THR A 344 -5.23 -10.47 16.13
C THR A 344 -6.71 -10.32 15.82
N ILE A 345 -7.47 -11.41 15.97
CA ILE A 345 -8.94 -11.38 15.88
C ILE A 345 -9.48 -10.81 17.18
N PHE A 346 -10.39 -9.83 17.06
CA PHE A 346 -11.00 -9.18 18.21
C PHE A 346 -12.52 -9.10 18.08
N GLY A 347 -13.16 -8.79 19.20
CA GLY A 347 -14.61 -8.73 19.31
C GLY A 347 -15.10 -7.73 20.33
N ILE A 348 -16.40 -7.80 20.62
CA ILE A 348 -17.08 -7.03 21.66
C ILE A 348 -17.59 -7.98 22.73
N LYS A 349 -17.43 -7.62 24.01
CA LYS A 349 -17.98 -8.40 25.12
C LYS A 349 -19.50 -8.38 25.07
N THR A 350 -20.15 -9.46 25.48
CA THR A 350 -21.60 -9.59 25.47
C THR A 350 -22.25 -8.56 26.40
N GLU A 351 -21.62 -8.27 27.55
CA GLU A 351 -22.07 -7.21 28.47
C GLU A 351 -22.08 -5.83 27.82
N ASP A 352 -21.03 -5.49 27.06
CA ASP A 352 -20.96 -4.21 26.35
C ASP A 352 -21.94 -4.15 25.19
N ARG A 353 -22.08 -5.26 24.44
CA ARG A 353 -23.01 -5.35 23.33
C ARG A 353 -24.48 -5.23 23.76
N ARG A 354 -24.82 -5.61 25.00
CA ARG A 354 -26.17 -5.40 25.56
C ARG A 354 -26.54 -3.92 25.68
N LYS A 355 -25.58 -3.00 25.63
CA LYS A 355 -25.79 -1.54 25.59
C LYS A 355 -26.14 -1.01 24.18
N HIS A 356 -26.38 -1.91 23.24
CA HIS A 356 -26.63 -1.65 21.82
C HIS A 356 -25.39 -1.15 21.06
N VAL A 357 -25.41 -1.34 19.73
CA VAL A 357 -24.33 -0.93 18.83
C VAL A 357 -24.93 -0.06 17.73
N TYR A 358 -24.41 1.14 17.57
CA TYR A 358 -24.79 2.04 16.49
C TYR A 358 -23.69 2.07 15.41
N ILE A 359 -24.02 1.66 14.19
CA ILE A 359 -23.07 1.52 13.08
C ILE A 359 -23.39 2.56 12.01
N ILE A 360 -22.47 3.50 11.79
CA ILE A 360 -22.59 4.56 10.78
C ILE A 360 -21.61 4.28 9.63
N GLY A 361 -22.08 4.39 8.39
CA GLY A 361 -21.22 4.27 7.23
C GLY A 361 -21.96 4.57 5.91
N LYS A 362 -21.25 5.19 4.95
CA LYS A 362 -21.74 5.35 3.58
C LYS A 362 -21.84 3.98 2.88
N THR A 363 -22.60 3.89 1.80
CA THR A 363 -22.66 2.66 0.98
C THR A 363 -21.26 2.24 0.53
N GLY A 364 -20.94 0.95 0.60
CA GLY A 364 -19.67 0.38 0.15
C GLY A 364 -18.52 0.41 1.16
N VAL A 365 -18.70 0.97 2.38
CA VAL A 365 -17.62 1.00 3.40
C VAL A 365 -17.51 -0.28 4.24
N GLY A 366 -18.39 -1.27 4.00
CA GLY A 366 -18.38 -2.56 4.71
C GLY A 366 -19.36 -2.67 5.89
N LYS A 367 -20.38 -1.81 5.98
CA LYS A 367 -21.43 -1.88 7.01
C LYS A 367 -22.11 -3.25 7.06
N SER A 368 -22.62 -3.73 5.92
CA SER A 368 -23.30 -5.03 5.84
C SER A 368 -22.35 -6.18 6.20
N THR A 369 -21.08 -6.11 5.77
CA THR A 369 -20.06 -7.11 6.11
C THR A 369 -19.79 -7.18 7.62
N LEU A 370 -19.75 -6.03 8.30
CA LEU A 370 -19.59 -5.97 9.76
C LEU A 370 -20.76 -6.67 10.47
N ILE A 371 -22.00 -6.37 10.06
CA ILE A 371 -23.21 -6.97 10.63
C ILE A 371 -23.23 -8.49 10.36
N ALA A 372 -22.91 -8.91 9.14
CA ALA A 372 -22.83 -10.31 8.77
C ALA A 372 -21.84 -11.08 9.66
N ASN A 373 -20.63 -10.56 9.86
CA ASN A 373 -19.63 -11.21 10.72
C ASN A 373 -20.12 -11.38 12.16
N MET A 374 -20.78 -10.36 12.73
CA MET A 374 -21.36 -10.45 14.07
C MET A 374 -22.45 -11.52 14.15
N ALA A 375 -23.37 -11.54 13.17
CA ALA A 375 -24.45 -12.51 13.11
C ALA A 375 -23.94 -13.95 12.94
N ILE A 376 -22.95 -14.15 12.06
CA ILE A 376 -22.34 -15.47 11.82
C ILE A 376 -21.65 -15.99 13.08
N ASP A 377 -20.94 -15.14 13.82
CA ASP A 377 -20.28 -15.54 15.07
C ASP A 377 -21.32 -15.95 16.14
N ASP A 378 -22.43 -15.22 16.27
CA ASP A 378 -23.53 -15.60 17.16
C ASP A 378 -24.20 -16.91 16.74
N ILE A 379 -24.50 -17.08 15.45
CA ILE A 379 -25.12 -18.30 14.92
C ILE A 379 -24.25 -19.53 15.23
N ARG A 380 -22.93 -19.40 15.04
CA ARG A 380 -21.96 -20.46 15.33
C ARG A 380 -21.87 -20.80 16.82
N LYS A 381 -22.15 -19.83 17.69
CA LYS A 381 -22.18 -19.98 19.16
C LYS A 381 -23.56 -20.37 19.71
N ASP A 382 -24.47 -20.83 18.85
CA ASP A 382 -25.84 -21.21 19.23
C ASP A 382 -26.67 -20.08 19.84
N ARG A 383 -26.37 -18.85 19.44
CA ARG A 383 -27.16 -17.69 19.82
C ARG A 383 -28.21 -17.42 18.74
N GLY A 384 -29.41 -17.06 19.19
CA GLY A 384 -30.49 -16.61 18.32
C GLY A 384 -30.18 -15.24 17.75
N VAL A 385 -30.47 -15.04 16.47
CA VAL A 385 -30.29 -13.77 15.76
C VAL A 385 -31.55 -13.48 14.96
N GLY A 386 -32.05 -12.26 15.03
CA GLY A 386 -33.12 -11.76 14.16
C GLY A 386 -32.55 -10.69 13.23
N ILE A 387 -32.86 -10.77 11.93
CA ILE A 387 -32.33 -9.88 10.91
C ILE A 387 -33.50 -9.32 10.11
N ILE A 388 -33.49 -7.99 9.98
CA ILE A 388 -34.45 -7.26 9.16
C ILE A 388 -33.63 -6.55 8.10
N ASP A 389 -33.81 -6.99 6.86
CA ASP A 389 -33.03 -6.53 5.73
C ASP A 389 -33.97 -6.16 4.57
N PRO A 390 -34.11 -4.87 4.24
CA PRO A 390 -34.99 -4.43 3.17
C PRO A 390 -34.46 -4.74 1.77
N HIS A 391 -33.17 -5.09 1.62
CA HIS A 391 -32.54 -5.37 0.32
C HIS A 391 -32.34 -6.86 0.04
N GLY A 392 -32.30 -7.69 1.08
CA GLY A 392 -32.19 -9.15 1.01
C GLY A 392 -30.75 -9.68 0.93
N ASP A 393 -29.80 -8.86 0.49
CA ASP A 393 -28.40 -9.23 0.25
C ASP A 393 -27.66 -9.71 1.51
N LEU A 394 -27.91 -9.06 2.65
CA LEU A 394 -27.34 -9.46 3.93
C LEU A 394 -27.93 -10.79 4.41
N SER A 395 -29.24 -10.98 4.21
CA SER A 395 -29.93 -12.19 4.64
C SER A 395 -29.48 -13.41 3.86
N GLU A 396 -29.40 -13.30 2.53
CA GLU A 396 -28.85 -14.34 1.65
C GLU A 396 -27.42 -14.72 2.05
N THR A 397 -26.56 -13.71 2.27
CA THR A 397 -25.18 -13.94 2.72
C THR A 397 -25.13 -14.78 4.00
N ILE A 398 -26.03 -14.53 4.96
CA ILE A 398 -26.02 -15.21 6.26
C ILE A 398 -26.53 -16.65 6.15
N LEU A 399 -27.50 -16.92 5.27
CA LEU A 399 -28.01 -18.27 5.01
C LEU A 399 -26.89 -19.23 4.60
N ASP A 400 -25.90 -18.78 3.82
CA ASP A 400 -24.74 -19.57 3.39
C ASP A 400 -23.84 -20.03 4.56
N TYR A 401 -23.91 -19.36 5.71
CA TYR A 401 -23.08 -19.65 6.88
C TYR A 401 -23.82 -20.40 8.00
N ILE A 402 -25.07 -20.78 7.79
CA ILE A 402 -25.84 -21.52 8.79
C ILE A 402 -25.30 -22.96 8.90
N PRO A 403 -24.85 -23.40 10.09
CA PRO A 403 -24.34 -24.75 10.27
C PRO A 403 -25.48 -25.77 10.12
N LYS A 404 -25.19 -26.92 9.51
CA LYS A 404 -26.18 -28.00 9.28
C LYS A 404 -27.02 -28.36 10.52
N ARG A 405 -26.41 -28.32 11.71
CA ARG A 405 -27.05 -28.62 13.00
C ARG A 405 -28.19 -27.66 13.39
N ARG A 406 -28.25 -26.46 12.76
CA ARG A 406 -29.23 -25.41 13.01
C ARG A 406 -30.17 -25.15 11.83
N MET A 407 -30.08 -25.96 10.77
CA MET A 407 -30.87 -25.73 9.54
C MET A 407 -32.38 -25.73 9.82
N ASN A 408 -32.82 -26.56 10.78
CA ASN A 408 -34.22 -26.66 11.16
C ASN A 408 -34.69 -25.50 12.07
N ASP A 409 -33.78 -24.67 12.57
CA ASP A 409 -34.10 -23.50 13.41
C ASP A 409 -34.29 -22.23 12.57
N VAL A 410 -34.14 -22.31 11.25
CA VAL A 410 -34.13 -21.16 10.36
C VAL A 410 -35.55 -20.85 9.89
N VAL A 411 -35.98 -19.62 10.13
CA VAL A 411 -37.21 -19.07 9.56
C VAL A 411 -36.83 -17.93 8.64
N TYR A 412 -37.10 -18.09 7.36
CA TYR A 412 -36.89 -17.06 6.34
C TYR A 412 -38.26 -16.53 5.91
N LEU A 413 -38.49 -15.23 6.12
CA LEU A 413 -39.76 -14.57 5.85
C LEU A 413 -39.56 -13.56 4.73
N GLU A 414 -40.06 -13.88 3.54
CA GLU A 414 -40.01 -13.01 2.38
C GLU A 414 -41.43 -12.55 2.01
N PRO A 415 -41.78 -11.26 2.19
CA PRO A 415 -43.15 -10.77 1.99
C PRO A 415 -43.70 -10.91 0.57
N PHE A 416 -42.83 -11.03 -0.43
CA PHE A 416 -43.20 -11.15 -1.84
C PHE A 416 -43.16 -12.60 -2.34
N ASP A 417 -42.74 -13.56 -1.50
CA ASP A 417 -42.74 -14.98 -1.85
C ASP A 417 -44.17 -15.52 -1.84
N THR A 418 -44.68 -15.82 -3.04
CA THR A 418 -46.03 -16.36 -3.25
C THR A 418 -46.08 -17.88 -3.14
N GLU A 419 -44.93 -18.57 -3.23
CA GLU A 419 -44.84 -20.03 -3.07
C GLU A 419 -44.80 -20.42 -1.60
N ARG A 420 -44.19 -19.59 -0.74
CA ARG A 420 -44.08 -19.80 0.71
C ARG A 420 -44.57 -18.58 1.51
N PRO A 421 -45.87 -18.24 1.41
CA PRO A 421 -46.41 -17.08 2.10
C PRO A 421 -46.39 -17.29 3.62
N PHE A 422 -46.10 -16.23 4.37
CA PHE A 422 -46.27 -16.21 5.82
C PHE A 422 -47.48 -15.38 6.24
N SER A 423 -48.13 -15.76 7.34
CA SER A 423 -49.24 -15.01 7.91
C SER A 423 -48.81 -14.29 9.17
N LEU A 424 -49.01 -12.97 9.23
CA LEU A 424 -48.87 -12.18 10.44
C LEU A 424 -50.21 -11.56 10.81
N ASN A 425 -50.82 -12.02 11.90
CA ASN A 425 -52.02 -11.40 12.43
C ASN A 425 -51.63 -10.28 13.42
N VAL A 426 -51.54 -9.06 12.92
CA VAL A 426 -51.26 -7.88 13.76
C VAL A 426 -52.36 -7.59 14.80
N LEU A 427 -53.56 -8.17 14.62
CA LEU A 427 -54.70 -8.06 15.54
C LEU A 427 -54.81 -9.28 16.49
N GLU A 428 -53.79 -10.14 16.56
CA GLU A 428 -53.82 -11.29 17.46
C GLU A 428 -53.85 -10.83 18.92
N ILE A 429 -54.88 -11.28 19.66
CA ILE A 429 -55.10 -10.92 21.06
C ILE A 429 -55.13 -12.21 21.89
N LYS A 430 -54.14 -12.38 22.78
CA LYS A 430 -54.10 -13.50 23.74
C LYS A 430 -54.85 -13.21 25.03
N ASN A 431 -54.94 -11.93 25.42
CA ASN A 431 -55.69 -11.46 26.58
C ASN A 431 -56.60 -10.30 26.15
N LYS A 432 -57.91 -10.39 26.44
CA LYS A 432 -58.91 -9.35 26.11
C LYS A 432 -58.54 -7.96 26.59
N GLN A 433 -57.78 -7.84 27.69
CA GLN A 433 -57.31 -6.56 28.25
C GLN A 433 -56.30 -5.84 27.34
N GLN A 434 -55.65 -6.53 26.40
CA GLN A 434 -54.66 -5.95 25.48
C GLN A 434 -55.30 -5.39 24.21
N LYS A 435 -56.62 -5.57 24.01
CA LYS A 435 -57.31 -5.18 22.76
C LYS A 435 -57.10 -3.71 22.41
N ASP A 436 -57.26 -2.82 23.39
CA ASP A 436 -57.11 -1.38 23.17
C ASP A 436 -55.64 -0.98 22.91
N LEU A 437 -54.69 -1.67 23.55
CA LEU A 437 -53.25 -1.45 23.34
C LEU A 437 -52.81 -1.86 21.92
N VAL A 438 -53.26 -3.03 21.45
CA VAL A 438 -52.95 -3.53 20.10
C VAL A 438 -53.56 -2.60 19.05
N ALA A 439 -54.83 -2.23 19.21
CA ALA A 439 -55.51 -1.30 18.31
C ALA A 439 -54.82 0.07 18.28
N SER A 440 -54.52 0.64 19.45
CA SER A 440 -53.79 1.91 19.57
C SER A 440 -52.40 1.85 18.95
N GLY A 441 -51.67 0.76 19.15
CA GLY A 441 -50.36 0.53 18.55
C GLY A 441 -50.42 0.56 17.02
N ILE A 442 -51.38 -0.17 16.43
CA ILE A 442 -51.60 -0.18 14.98
C ILE A 442 -51.94 1.23 14.48
N VAL A 443 -52.91 1.91 15.11
CA VAL A 443 -53.27 3.29 14.75
C VAL A 443 -52.05 4.22 14.83
N SER A 444 -51.21 4.08 15.84
CA SER A 444 -49.99 4.89 15.98
C SER A 444 -48.96 4.64 14.87
N ILE A 445 -48.85 3.41 14.38
CA ILE A 445 -48.00 3.05 13.24
C ILE A 445 -48.55 3.73 11.98
N PHE A 446 -49.84 3.61 11.71
CA PHE A 446 -50.48 4.28 10.56
C PHE A 446 -50.34 5.79 10.65
N TYR A 447 -50.57 6.39 11.82
CA TYR A 447 -50.42 7.84 12.02
C TYR A 447 -48.98 8.30 11.76
N LYS A 448 -47.97 7.49 12.10
CA LYS A 448 -46.56 7.81 11.80
C LYS A 448 -46.21 7.64 10.32
N LEU A 449 -46.70 6.58 9.68
CA LEU A 449 -46.41 6.29 8.27
C LEU A 449 -47.10 7.26 7.31
N TYR A 450 -48.30 7.73 7.66
CA TYR A 450 -49.13 8.61 6.83
C TYR A 450 -49.25 10.02 7.41
N LYS A 451 -48.32 10.44 8.28
CA LYS A 451 -48.37 11.75 8.93
C LYS A 451 -48.35 12.92 7.92
N ASP A 452 -47.74 12.69 6.77
CA ASP A 452 -47.50 13.70 5.71
C ASP A 452 -48.51 13.57 4.54
N PHE A 453 -49.53 12.70 4.67
CA PHE A 453 -50.62 12.54 3.70
C PHE A 453 -51.92 13.17 4.19
#